data_AF-A0A150X7M2-F1
#
_entry.id   AF-A0A150X7M2-F1
#
_cell.length_a   1.000
_cell.length_b   1.000
_cell.length_c   1.000
_cell.angle_alpha   90.00
_cell.angle_beta   90.00
_cell.angle_gamma   90.00
#
_symmetry.space_group_name_H-M   'P 1'
#
loop_
_entity.id
_entity.type
_entity.pdbx_description
1 polymer ?
#
loop_
_entity_poly.entity_id
_entity_poly.type
_entity_poly.pdbx_seq_one_letter_code
_entity_poly.pdbx_strand_id
1 'polypeptide(L)'
;MAEDKNQEFVAKLIKLYGEFDYDLKRFKKASNSEISRKLGYSDAQFSRLINSSATEGEYVRAIQNTDRILKLLGLEKELNQLKDDQLAGQYPNYKRKVTILYALLLILGILSVYFAYQSTIQKTDNFFSKESRDGMLKWSFETPYVNPFMELDDLPSDCSYPSYKYQGKWELEKPYKIPFFRERNGFHYIATEVNMYARSMNEKNTSGNTLEAYEYQRHEIWYDKRELPIDSFMVASNQSQLKQSYQDSNFEDEDTFVKLAVIHTFFRNEFNLETDGISRSGKVVGRDVEFVSEDILKTEFTDEGLMRDALSQVNAIIANRLEDFSRPISCNLADFPKADFNLIAEGDKISFDCQMTTSRFSVDYNKTYVLKDQFIKNTCVPGT
;
A
#
# COMPACT_ATOMS: atom_id res chain seq x y z
N MET A 1 18.25 -26.93 30.01
CA MET A 1 17.09 -26.71 29.11
C MET A 1 17.46 -25.94 27.86
N ALA A 2 18.09 -24.76 27.94
CA ALA A 2 18.51 -24.01 26.74
C ALA A 2 19.53 -24.76 25.85
N GLU A 3 20.45 -25.52 26.44
CA GLU A 3 21.47 -26.29 25.70
C GLU A 3 20.87 -27.48 24.91
N ASP A 4 19.87 -28.15 25.48
CA ASP A 4 19.09 -29.21 24.83
C ASP A 4 18.30 -28.66 23.62
N LYS A 5 17.73 -27.45 23.76
CA LYS A 5 17.02 -26.75 22.68
C LYS A 5 17.93 -26.21 21.58
N ASN A 6 19.17 -25.84 21.90
CA ASN A 6 20.18 -25.52 20.90
C ASN A 6 20.52 -26.75 20.05
N GLN A 7 20.74 -27.91 20.68
CA GLN A 7 21.01 -29.16 19.96
C GLN A 7 19.83 -29.57 19.07
N GLU A 8 18.59 -29.44 19.55
CA GLU A 8 17.38 -29.69 18.76
C GLU A 8 17.29 -28.76 17.54
N PHE A 9 17.59 -27.48 17.71
CA PHE A 9 17.61 -26.50 16.63
C PHE A 9 18.68 -26.82 15.58
N VAL A 10 19.93 -27.09 16.01
CA VAL A 10 21.04 -27.46 15.12
C VAL A 10 20.72 -28.76 14.36
N ALA A 11 20.15 -29.77 15.02
CA ALA A 11 19.78 -31.03 14.38
C ALA A 11 18.76 -30.84 13.26
N LYS A 12 17.81 -29.91 13.41
CA LYS A 12 16.83 -29.58 12.35
C LYS A 12 17.48 -28.82 11.21
N LEU A 13 18.40 -27.91 11.50
CA LEU A 13 19.16 -27.20 10.47
C LEU A 13 20.09 -28.13 9.68
N ILE A 14 20.64 -29.18 10.31
CA ILE A 14 21.43 -30.21 9.59
C ILE A 14 20.60 -30.87 8.48
N LYS A 15 19.29 -31.05 8.68
CA LYS A 15 18.40 -31.59 7.64
C LYS A 15 18.23 -30.64 6.45
N LEU A 16 18.36 -29.33 6.66
CA LEU A 16 18.19 -28.31 5.62
C LEU A 16 19.51 -27.94 4.92
N TYR A 17 20.59 -27.82 5.69
CA TYR A 17 21.85 -27.21 5.24
C TYR A 17 23.04 -28.18 5.28
N GLY A 18 22.84 -29.42 5.73
CA GLY A 18 23.87 -30.46 5.75
C GLY A 18 24.77 -30.41 6.98
N GLU A 19 26.00 -30.88 6.84
CA GLU A 19 26.92 -31.11 7.96
C GLU A 19 27.27 -29.81 8.73
N PHE A 20 27.19 -29.89 10.06
CA PHE A 20 27.51 -28.81 10.99
C PHE A 20 28.84 -29.07 11.70
N ASP A 21 29.72 -28.07 11.72
CA ASP A 21 30.98 -28.08 12.45
C ASP A 21 30.75 -27.51 13.86
N TYR A 22 30.85 -28.37 14.87
CA TYR A 22 30.55 -28.01 16.25
C TYR A 22 31.65 -27.16 16.91
N ASP A 23 32.88 -27.23 16.40
CA ASP A 23 34.02 -26.47 16.92
C ASP A 23 33.99 -25.05 16.37
N LEU A 24 33.69 -24.90 15.08
CA LEU A 24 33.60 -23.61 14.39
C LEU A 24 32.21 -22.99 14.40
N LYS A 25 31.21 -23.70 14.97
CA LYS A 25 29.81 -23.28 15.07
C LYS A 25 29.23 -22.79 13.73
N ARG A 26 29.44 -23.56 12.65
CA ARG A 26 29.01 -23.19 11.29
C ARG A 26 28.71 -24.40 10.42
N PHE A 27 27.90 -24.20 9.39
CA PHE A 27 27.63 -25.22 8.37
C PHE A 27 28.72 -25.24 7.30
N LYS A 28 29.07 -26.43 6.80
CA LYS A 28 30.15 -26.56 5.78
C LYS A 28 29.76 -26.02 4.41
N LYS A 29 28.47 -26.09 4.06
CA LYS A 29 27.96 -25.78 2.71
C LYS A 29 27.33 -24.40 2.57
N ALA A 30 27.09 -23.70 3.67
CA ALA A 30 26.46 -22.39 3.67
C ALA A 30 26.97 -21.57 4.86
N SER A 31 27.15 -20.26 4.65
CA SER A 31 27.59 -19.37 5.73
C SER A 31 26.45 -19.08 6.71
N ASN A 32 26.78 -18.78 7.97
CA ASN A 32 25.76 -18.45 8.98
C ASN A 32 24.92 -17.22 8.59
N SER A 33 25.51 -16.23 7.89
CA SER A 33 24.77 -15.07 7.35
C SER A 33 23.87 -15.41 6.16
N GLU A 34 24.19 -16.46 5.42
CA GLU A 34 23.31 -16.93 4.34
C GLU A 34 22.11 -17.68 4.92
N ILE A 35 22.35 -18.51 5.94
CA ILE A 35 21.32 -19.28 6.62
C ILE A 35 20.40 -18.35 7.41
N SER A 36 20.94 -17.34 8.11
CA SER A 36 20.15 -16.34 8.84
C SER A 36 19.11 -15.67 7.92
N ARG A 37 19.54 -15.18 6.76
CA ARG A 37 18.69 -14.52 5.77
C ARG A 37 17.62 -15.46 5.22
N LYS A 38 17.99 -16.69 4.87
CA LYS A 38 17.05 -17.71 4.38
C LYS A 38 15.99 -18.09 5.40
N LEU A 39 16.32 -18.03 6.69
CA LEU A 39 15.39 -18.32 7.78
C LEU A 39 14.67 -17.07 8.33
N GLY A 40 14.96 -15.88 7.80
CA GLY A 40 14.35 -14.62 8.23
C GLY A 40 14.86 -14.09 9.58
N TYR A 41 16.08 -14.47 9.99
CA TYR A 41 16.74 -13.95 11.20
C TYR A 41 17.76 -12.87 10.85
N SER A 42 17.98 -11.93 11.78
CA SER A 42 19.17 -11.09 11.71
C SER A 42 20.43 -11.91 12.02
N ASP A 43 21.57 -11.52 11.46
CA ASP A 43 22.86 -12.21 11.69
C ASP A 43 23.20 -12.29 13.18
N ALA A 44 22.86 -11.25 13.95
CA ALA A 44 23.06 -11.23 15.40
C ALA A 44 22.15 -12.24 16.13
N GLN A 45 20.88 -12.33 15.77
CA GLN A 45 19.95 -13.30 16.36
C GLN A 45 20.36 -14.74 16.03
N PHE A 46 20.70 -14.99 14.77
CA PHE A 46 21.15 -16.31 14.33
C PHE A 46 22.48 -16.71 15.00
N SER A 47 23.41 -15.76 15.15
CA SER A 47 24.65 -15.98 15.90
C SER A 47 24.38 -16.40 17.35
N ARG A 48 23.40 -15.79 18.04
CA ARG A 48 23.03 -16.21 19.40
C ARG A 48 22.42 -17.61 19.45
N LEU A 49 21.57 -17.94 18.49
CA LEU A 49 20.95 -19.26 18.37
C LEU A 49 21.98 -20.36 18.11
N ILE A 50 23.01 -20.08 17.30
CA ILE A 50 24.05 -21.06 16.98
C ILE A 50 25.10 -21.19 18.09
N ASN A 51 25.41 -20.11 18.79
CA ASN A 51 26.42 -20.07 19.87
C ASN A 51 25.86 -20.40 21.26
N SER A 52 24.69 -21.03 21.37
CA SER A 52 24.09 -21.42 22.64
C SER A 52 23.77 -20.26 23.61
N SER A 53 23.67 -19.02 23.12
CA SER A 53 23.49 -17.81 23.94
C SER A 53 22.12 -17.13 23.81
N ALA A 54 21.22 -17.71 23.00
CA ALA A 54 19.83 -17.29 22.93
C ALA A 54 19.00 -17.75 24.14
N THR A 55 17.89 -17.05 24.41
CA THR A 55 16.92 -17.42 25.44
C THR A 55 16.10 -18.64 25.03
N GLU A 56 15.49 -19.33 26.00
CA GLU A 56 14.64 -20.49 25.73
C GLU A 56 13.47 -20.16 24.79
N GLY A 57 12.81 -19.02 24.98
CA GLY A 57 11.74 -18.55 24.10
C GLY A 57 12.21 -18.19 22.68
N GLU A 58 13.49 -17.85 22.49
CA GLU A 58 14.07 -17.69 21.15
C GLU A 58 14.28 -19.05 20.47
N TYR A 59 14.75 -20.07 21.20
CA TYR A 59 14.89 -21.42 20.64
C TYR A 59 13.56 -22.04 20.25
N VAL A 60 12.52 -21.92 21.08
CA VAL A 60 11.19 -22.46 20.78
C VAL A 60 10.65 -21.88 19.47
N ARG A 61 10.76 -20.56 19.28
CA ARG A 61 10.35 -19.89 18.04
C ARG A 61 11.21 -20.34 16.86
N ALA A 62 12.51 -20.49 17.05
CA ALA A 62 13.43 -20.92 16.00
C ALA A 62 13.19 -22.35 15.52
N ILE A 63 12.93 -23.26 16.46
CA ILE A 63 12.56 -24.66 16.17
C ILE A 63 11.23 -24.73 15.41
N GLN A 64 10.19 -24.02 15.88
CA GLN A 64 8.88 -23.99 15.22
C GLN A 64 8.96 -23.46 13.79
N ASN A 65 9.74 -22.41 13.55
CA ASN A 65 9.95 -21.86 12.21
C ASN A 65 10.66 -22.89 11.30
N THR A 66 11.68 -23.57 11.82
CA THR A 66 12.43 -24.57 11.06
C THR A 66 11.57 -25.80 10.71
N ASP A 67 10.68 -26.21 11.61
CA ASP A 67 9.72 -27.30 11.36
C ASP A 67 8.69 -26.96 10.27
N ARG A 68 8.23 -25.70 10.22
CA ARG A 68 7.35 -25.24 9.13
C ARG A 68 8.04 -25.35 7.78
N ILE A 69 9.32 -24.95 7.69
CA ILE A 69 10.10 -25.05 6.45
C ILE A 69 10.31 -26.51 6.05
N LEU A 70 10.68 -27.38 6.98
CA LEU A 70 10.85 -28.81 6.71
C LEU A 70 9.55 -29.47 6.22
N LYS A 71 8.40 -29.08 6.79
CA LYS A 71 7.08 -29.58 6.36
C LYS A 71 6.74 -29.12 4.94
N LEU A 72 7.01 -27.86 4.60
CA LEU A 72 6.78 -27.34 3.25
C LEU A 72 7.62 -28.09 2.20
N LEU A 73 8.91 -28.31 2.47
CA LEU A 73 9.79 -29.06 1.58
C LEU A 73 9.36 -30.53 1.41
N GLY A 74 8.81 -31.15 2.47
CA GLY A 74 8.22 -32.49 2.39
C GLY A 74 7.03 -32.55 1.44
N LEU A 75 6.10 -31.59 1.56
CA LEU A 75 4.92 -31.49 0.71
C LEU A 75 5.27 -31.21 -0.75
N GLU A 76 6.27 -30.35 -1.00
CA GLU A 76 6.74 -30.06 -2.36
C GLU A 76 7.35 -31.30 -3.03
N LYS A 77 8.08 -32.12 -2.27
CA LYS A 77 8.62 -33.38 -2.78
C LYS A 77 7.51 -34.39 -3.11
N GLU A 78 6.49 -34.51 -2.27
CA GLU A 78 5.32 -35.37 -2.53
C GLU A 78 4.57 -34.91 -3.79
N LEU A 79 4.39 -33.59 -3.96
CA LEU A 79 3.71 -33.01 -5.11
C LEU A 79 4.49 -33.23 -6.43
N ASN A 80 5.82 -33.17 -6.39
CA ASN A 80 6.66 -33.44 -7.55
C ASN A 80 6.69 -34.94 -7.91
N GLN A 81 6.65 -35.84 -6.93
CA GLN A 81 6.52 -37.28 -7.19
C GLN A 81 5.18 -37.64 -7.85
N LEU A 82 4.09 -36.99 -7.42
CA LEU A 82 2.77 -37.16 -8.04
C LEU A 82 2.70 -36.62 -9.49
N LYS A 83 3.53 -35.64 -9.85
CA LYS A 83 3.66 -35.13 -11.22
C LYS A 83 4.45 -36.07 -12.13
N ASP A 84 5.51 -36.68 -11.62
CA ASP A 84 6.35 -37.60 -12.40
C ASP A 84 5.63 -38.94 -12.67
N ASP A 85 4.81 -39.43 -11.72
CA ASP A 85 4.00 -40.64 -11.88
C ASP A 85 2.88 -40.48 -12.92
N GLN A 86 2.46 -39.24 -13.24
CA GLN A 86 1.48 -38.97 -14.31
C GLN A 86 2.08 -38.98 -15.72
N LEU A 87 3.40 -38.97 -15.88
CA LEU A 87 4.09 -38.90 -17.18
C LEU A 87 4.64 -40.26 -17.67
N ALA A 88 4.55 -41.32 -16.86
CA ALA A 88 5.07 -42.66 -17.18
C ALA A 88 3.99 -43.60 -17.78
N GLY A 89 3.35 -43.19 -18.88
CA GLY A 89 2.33 -43.99 -19.59
C GLY A 89 2.67 -44.24 -21.05
N GLN A 90 3.36 -45.36 -21.33
CA GLN A 90 3.67 -45.93 -22.65
C GLN A 90 2.47 -46.00 -23.61
N TYR A 91 2.66 -45.78 -24.93
CA TYR A 91 2.09 -46.66 -25.98
C TYR A 91 2.93 -46.66 -27.30
N PRO A 92 2.90 -47.76 -28.09
CA PRO A 92 3.90 -48.12 -29.10
C PRO A 92 3.57 -47.75 -30.56
N ASN A 93 4.59 -47.95 -31.40
CA ASN A 93 4.67 -47.83 -32.86
C ASN A 93 3.53 -48.49 -33.66
N TYR A 94 2.95 -47.76 -34.64
CA TYR A 94 2.63 -48.27 -36.00
C TYR A 94 2.16 -47.15 -36.97
N LYS A 95 2.68 -47.18 -38.22
CA LYS A 95 2.25 -46.45 -39.45
C LYS A 95 2.73 -45.00 -39.70
N ARG A 96 4.02 -44.95 -40.03
CA ARG A 96 4.95 -43.83 -40.33
C ARG A 96 4.66 -42.89 -41.53
N LYS A 97 3.41 -42.68 -41.98
CA LYS A 97 3.13 -41.67 -43.04
C LYS A 97 1.92 -40.77 -42.81
N VAL A 98 0.95 -41.19 -41.99
CA VAL A 98 -0.13 -40.31 -41.50
C VAL A 98 0.33 -39.55 -40.24
N THR A 99 1.28 -40.13 -39.50
CA THR A 99 1.87 -39.55 -38.27
C THR A 99 2.64 -38.26 -38.52
N ILE A 100 3.22 -38.03 -39.71
CA ILE A 100 3.99 -36.81 -39.97
C ILE A 100 3.07 -35.61 -40.12
N LEU A 101 1.91 -35.77 -40.78
CA LEU A 101 0.93 -34.68 -40.92
C LEU A 101 0.25 -34.37 -39.59
N TYR A 102 -0.14 -35.39 -38.83
CA TYR A 102 -0.66 -35.19 -37.48
C TYR A 102 0.41 -34.66 -36.53
N ALA A 103 1.67 -35.10 -36.61
CA ALA A 103 2.76 -34.52 -35.82
C ALA A 103 3.05 -33.07 -36.20
N LEU A 104 2.97 -32.70 -37.48
CA LEU A 104 3.09 -31.30 -37.91
C LEU A 104 1.95 -30.44 -37.39
N LEU A 105 0.70 -30.92 -37.47
CA LEU A 105 -0.45 -30.23 -36.90
C LEU A 105 -0.40 -30.18 -35.37
N LEU A 106 0.15 -31.19 -34.72
CA LEU A 106 0.30 -31.25 -33.27
C LEU A 106 1.48 -30.38 -32.81
N ILE A 107 2.55 -30.27 -33.59
CA ILE A 107 3.64 -29.30 -33.37
C ILE A 107 3.16 -27.87 -33.62
N LEU A 108 2.38 -27.62 -34.68
CA LEU A 108 1.72 -26.32 -34.90
C LEU A 108 0.72 -26.01 -33.78
N GLY A 109 -0.02 -27.01 -33.31
CA GLY A 109 -0.89 -26.93 -32.15
C GLY A 109 -0.11 -26.56 -30.89
N ILE A 110 0.96 -27.29 -30.57
CA ILE A 110 1.83 -27.01 -29.43
C ILE A 110 2.50 -25.65 -29.57
N LEU A 111 2.94 -25.25 -30.77
CA LEU A 111 3.53 -23.92 -31.01
C LEU A 111 2.49 -22.82 -30.87
N SER A 112 1.27 -23.01 -31.36
CA SER A 112 0.17 -22.05 -31.21
C SER A 112 -0.28 -21.93 -29.76
N VAL A 113 -0.33 -23.05 -29.02
CA VAL A 113 -0.59 -23.07 -27.57
C VAL A 113 0.58 -22.45 -26.82
N TYR A 114 1.83 -22.70 -27.21
CA TYR A 114 3.01 -22.09 -26.60
C TYR A 114 3.06 -20.59 -26.86
N PHE A 115 2.74 -20.11 -28.06
CA PHE A 115 2.64 -18.69 -28.38
C PHE A 115 1.44 -18.03 -27.71
N ALA A 116 0.28 -18.71 -27.62
CA ALA A 116 -0.86 -18.23 -26.84
C ALA A 116 -0.54 -18.22 -25.34
N TYR A 117 0.19 -19.21 -24.84
CA TYR A 117 0.62 -19.31 -23.45
C TYR A 117 1.70 -18.28 -23.13
N GLN A 118 2.66 -18.02 -24.01
CA GLN A 118 3.62 -16.93 -23.87
C GLN A 118 2.95 -15.56 -23.98
N SER A 119 1.96 -15.39 -24.87
CA SER A 119 1.12 -14.20 -24.93
C SER A 119 0.27 -14.01 -23.67
N THR A 120 -0.12 -15.11 -23.02
CA THR A 120 -0.87 -15.07 -21.76
C THR A 120 0.09 -14.85 -20.58
N ILE A 121 1.26 -15.48 -20.55
CA ILE A 121 2.31 -15.29 -19.51
C ILE A 121 2.94 -13.91 -19.59
N GLN A 122 3.19 -13.34 -20.77
CA GLN A 122 3.57 -11.92 -20.87
C GLN A 122 2.46 -10.99 -20.39
N LYS A 123 1.21 -11.46 -20.31
CA LYS A 123 0.11 -10.79 -19.58
C LYS A 123 -0.01 -11.21 -18.11
N THR A 124 0.72 -12.22 -17.65
CA THR A 124 0.67 -12.75 -16.27
C THR A 124 1.93 -12.47 -15.45
N ASP A 125 2.99 -11.89 -16.04
CA ASP A 125 4.08 -11.24 -15.29
C ASP A 125 3.58 -9.91 -14.69
N ASN A 126 2.74 -10.04 -13.66
CA ASN A 126 2.48 -9.05 -12.59
C ASN A 126 1.49 -9.60 -11.53
N PHE A 127 1.42 -10.92 -11.29
CA PHE A 127 0.53 -11.52 -10.28
C PHE A 127 1.23 -11.94 -8.98
N PHE A 128 2.42 -11.41 -8.70
CA PHE A 128 2.66 -11.01 -7.31
C PHE A 128 1.98 -9.66 -7.20
N SER A 129 0.83 -9.60 -6.53
CA SER A 129 0.25 -8.32 -6.13
C SER A 129 1.36 -7.59 -5.38
N LYS A 130 2.00 -6.61 -6.03
CA LYS A 130 2.85 -5.63 -5.37
C LYS A 130 1.92 -5.06 -4.31
N GLU A 131 2.09 -5.49 -3.04
CA GLU A 131 1.20 -5.07 -1.97
C GLU A 131 1.06 -3.55 -2.11
N SER A 132 -0.19 -3.07 -2.18
CA SER A 132 -0.43 -1.64 -2.29
C SER A 132 0.38 -0.94 -1.20
N ARG A 133 0.95 0.23 -1.46
CA ARG A 133 1.76 0.95 -0.46
C ARG A 133 0.99 1.25 0.85
N ASP A 134 -0.34 1.16 0.82
CA ASP A 134 -1.24 1.16 2.00
C ASP A 134 -1.16 -0.11 2.88
N GLY A 135 -0.54 -1.19 2.41
CA GLY A 135 -0.54 -2.51 3.03
C GLY A 135 0.04 -2.51 4.45
N MET A 136 1.04 -1.66 4.71
CA MET A 136 1.58 -1.46 6.05
C MET A 136 0.54 -0.88 7.01
N LEU A 137 -0.20 0.17 6.59
CA LEU A 137 -1.25 0.76 7.43
C LEU A 137 -2.37 -0.24 7.65
N LYS A 138 -2.81 -0.90 6.59
CA LYS A 138 -3.79 -1.98 6.67
C LYS A 138 -3.39 -3.04 7.69
N TRP A 139 -2.14 -3.52 7.62
CA TRP A 139 -1.62 -4.50 8.56
C TRP A 139 -1.58 -3.98 10.00
N SER A 140 -1.17 -2.72 10.21
CA SER A 140 -1.08 -2.12 11.55
C SER A 140 -2.44 -1.91 12.24
N PHE A 141 -3.52 -1.69 11.48
CA PHE A 141 -4.83 -1.36 12.03
C PHE A 141 -5.84 -2.51 11.96
N GLU A 142 -5.77 -3.38 10.95
CA GLU A 142 -6.76 -4.44 10.73
C GLU A 142 -6.32 -5.79 11.31
N THR A 143 -5.08 -5.92 11.79
CA THR A 143 -4.63 -7.17 12.40
C THR A 143 -4.97 -7.24 13.89
N PRO A 144 -5.43 -8.40 14.39
CA PRO A 144 -5.75 -8.57 15.80
C PRO A 144 -4.53 -8.54 16.73
N TYR A 145 -3.31 -8.52 16.17
CA TYR A 145 -2.07 -8.59 16.95
C TYR A 145 -1.57 -7.23 17.44
N VAL A 146 -1.89 -6.14 16.72
CA VAL A 146 -1.46 -4.77 17.06
C VAL A 146 -2.62 -3.94 17.59
N ASN A 147 -3.84 -4.17 17.08
CA ASN A 147 -5.09 -3.46 17.36
C ASN A 147 -4.90 -2.14 18.15
N PRO A 148 -4.62 -1.02 17.45
CA PRO A 148 -4.33 0.25 18.08
C PRO A 148 -5.60 1.01 18.50
N PHE A 149 -6.78 0.43 18.31
CA PHE A 149 -8.05 1.07 18.66
C PHE A 149 -8.35 0.92 20.16
N MET A 150 -9.04 1.92 20.69
CA MET A 150 -9.63 1.86 22.02
C MET A 150 -10.86 0.95 22.02
N GLU A 151 -10.99 0.08 23.01
CA GLU A 151 -12.12 -0.83 23.17
C GLU A 151 -13.24 -0.18 24.02
N LEU A 152 -14.43 -0.82 24.03
CA LEU A 152 -15.56 -0.32 24.82
C LEU A 152 -15.27 -0.32 26.33
N ASP A 153 -14.52 -1.30 26.81
CA ASP A 153 -14.18 -1.46 28.24
C ASP A 153 -13.19 -0.38 28.73
N ASP A 154 -12.51 0.30 27.81
CA ASP A 154 -11.59 1.39 28.09
C ASP A 154 -12.29 2.76 28.19
N LEU A 155 -13.59 2.82 27.90
CA LEU A 155 -14.37 4.06 27.94
C LEU A 155 -14.71 4.46 29.38
N PRO A 156 -14.85 5.77 29.66
CA PRO A 156 -15.38 6.21 30.94
C PRO A 156 -16.81 5.71 31.13
N SER A 157 -17.20 5.49 32.39
CA SER A 157 -18.51 4.90 32.75
C SER A 157 -19.71 5.74 32.30
N ASP A 158 -19.50 7.03 32.03
CA ASP A 158 -20.50 7.96 31.53
C ASP A 158 -20.55 8.05 30.00
N CYS A 159 -19.71 7.29 29.29
CA CYS A 159 -19.60 7.26 27.84
C CYS A 159 -19.31 8.65 27.21
N SER A 160 -18.66 9.54 27.95
CA SER A 160 -18.41 10.94 27.54
C SER A 160 -17.25 11.14 26.55
N TYR A 161 -16.83 10.10 25.84
CA TYR A 161 -15.68 10.10 24.91
C TYR A 161 -16.13 10.08 23.46
N PRO A 162 -16.32 11.20 22.75
CA PRO A 162 -16.87 11.21 21.40
C PRO A 162 -16.00 10.47 20.37
N SER A 163 -14.67 10.54 20.50
CA SER A 163 -13.71 9.96 19.54
C SER A 163 -13.90 8.47 19.28
N TYR A 164 -14.45 7.70 20.24
CA TYR A 164 -14.57 6.25 20.11
C TYR A 164 -15.39 5.82 18.89
N LYS A 165 -16.38 6.63 18.50
CA LYS A 165 -17.30 6.38 17.38
C LYS A 165 -16.72 6.73 16.01
N TYR A 166 -15.65 7.53 16.00
CA TYR A 166 -14.93 7.90 14.78
C TYR A 166 -13.80 6.91 14.46
N GLN A 167 -13.54 5.94 15.34
CA GLN A 167 -12.47 4.97 15.14
C GLN A 167 -12.76 4.00 13.99
N GLY A 168 -11.75 3.74 13.18
CA GLY A 168 -11.82 2.80 12.07
C GLY A 168 -11.24 3.35 10.79
N LYS A 169 -11.70 2.79 9.67
CA LYS A 169 -11.22 3.11 8.32
C LYS A 169 -12.14 4.11 7.63
N TRP A 170 -11.53 5.19 7.16
CA TRP A 170 -12.15 6.24 6.37
C TRP A 170 -11.52 6.29 4.98
N GLU A 171 -12.34 6.43 3.94
CA GLU A 171 -11.87 6.49 2.55
C GLU A 171 -12.29 7.78 1.86
N LEU A 172 -11.53 8.22 0.86
CA LEU A 172 -11.95 9.32 -0.01
C LEU A 172 -13.28 8.98 -0.69
N GLU A 173 -14.26 9.88 -0.63
CA GLU A 173 -15.53 9.66 -1.32
C GLU A 173 -15.34 9.68 -2.84
N LYS A 174 -14.65 10.70 -3.35
CA LYS A 174 -14.43 10.92 -4.77
C LYS A 174 -13.06 11.53 -5.03
N PRO A 175 -12.41 11.16 -6.13
CA PRO A 175 -11.20 11.84 -6.59
C PRO A 175 -11.43 13.35 -6.75
N TYR A 176 -10.38 14.14 -6.52
CA TYR A 176 -10.38 15.57 -6.79
C TYR A 176 -9.16 15.96 -7.62
N LYS A 177 -9.32 16.98 -8.46
CA LYS A 177 -8.27 17.46 -9.37
C LYS A 177 -7.85 18.88 -9.04
N ILE A 178 -6.57 19.18 -9.19
CA ILE A 178 -6.04 20.52 -9.00
C ILE A 178 -5.05 20.82 -10.13
N PRO A 179 -5.29 21.84 -10.97
CA PRO A 179 -4.27 22.33 -11.89
C PRO A 179 -3.17 22.97 -11.04
N PHE A 180 -1.91 22.61 -11.29
CA PHE A 180 -0.81 23.04 -10.44
C PHE A 180 0.41 23.43 -11.26
N PHE A 181 1.40 24.02 -10.58
CA PHE A 181 2.68 24.45 -11.16
C PHE A 181 2.57 25.64 -12.12
N ARG A 182 2.30 26.84 -11.58
CA ARG A 182 2.11 28.05 -12.41
C ARG A 182 3.36 28.47 -13.21
N GLU A 183 4.56 27.98 -12.87
CA GLU A 183 5.77 28.22 -13.65
C GLU A 183 5.74 27.55 -15.03
N ARG A 184 4.94 26.49 -15.20
CA ARG A 184 4.71 25.84 -16.49
C ARG A 184 3.32 25.24 -16.55
N ASN A 185 2.56 25.67 -17.54
CA ASN A 185 1.21 25.18 -17.76
C ASN A 185 1.19 23.67 -18.05
N GLY A 186 0.00 23.10 -17.90
CA GLY A 186 -0.30 21.73 -18.27
C GLY A 186 -0.09 20.70 -17.17
N PHE A 187 0.38 21.04 -15.97
CA PHE A 187 0.50 20.05 -14.89
C PHE A 187 -0.77 19.98 -14.04
N HIS A 188 -1.23 18.76 -13.80
CA HIS A 188 -2.47 18.49 -13.06
C HIS A 188 -2.25 17.41 -12.00
N TYR A 189 -2.72 17.69 -10.80
CA TYR A 189 -2.59 16.83 -9.64
C TYR A 189 -3.94 16.20 -9.37
N ILE A 190 -4.00 14.88 -9.32
CA ILE A 190 -5.24 14.15 -9.06
C ILE A 190 -5.07 13.31 -7.81
N ALA A 191 -5.88 13.56 -6.79
CA ALA A 191 -6.02 12.63 -5.67
C ALA A 191 -6.99 11.53 -6.07
N THR A 192 -6.47 10.32 -6.25
CA THR A 192 -7.26 9.18 -6.78
C THR A 192 -7.76 8.26 -5.68
N GLU A 193 -6.99 8.13 -4.59
CA GLU A 193 -7.27 7.22 -3.50
C GLU A 193 -6.73 7.83 -2.21
N VAL A 194 -7.52 7.76 -1.14
CA VAL A 194 -7.07 8.09 0.21
C VAL A 194 -7.68 7.08 1.16
N ASN A 195 -6.82 6.42 1.94
CA ASN A 195 -7.22 5.51 3.01
C ASN A 195 -6.68 6.06 4.31
N MET A 196 -7.55 6.26 5.29
CA MET A 196 -7.21 6.83 6.59
C MET A 196 -7.70 5.92 7.70
N TYR A 197 -6.80 5.53 8.59
CA TYR A 197 -7.14 4.77 9.79
C TYR A 197 -7.07 5.71 10.99
N ALA A 198 -8.22 5.94 11.63
CA ALA A 198 -8.36 6.84 12.76
C ALA A 198 -8.54 6.06 14.06
N ARG A 199 -7.77 6.40 15.10
CA ARG A 199 -7.88 5.87 16.45
C ARG A 199 -8.11 6.99 17.46
N SER A 200 -8.75 6.67 18.58
CA SER A 200 -8.86 7.59 19.71
C SER A 200 -7.48 7.79 20.35
N MET A 201 -7.12 9.04 20.69
CA MET A 201 -5.83 9.38 21.31
C MET A 201 -6.00 9.68 22.81
N ASN A 202 -6.19 8.64 23.63
CA ASN A 202 -6.39 8.79 25.07
C ASN A 202 -5.12 9.12 25.85
N GLU A 203 -3.94 8.84 25.29
CA GLU A 203 -2.67 9.06 25.97
C GLU A 203 -2.31 10.56 26.04
N LYS A 204 -2.88 11.37 25.14
CA LYS A 204 -2.64 12.82 25.05
C LYS A 204 -3.79 13.63 25.66
N ASN A 205 -5.02 13.12 25.59
CA ASN A 205 -6.21 13.85 25.99
C ASN A 205 -7.22 12.94 26.70
N THR A 206 -7.42 13.17 27.99
CA THR A 206 -8.38 12.42 28.82
C THR A 206 -9.83 12.89 28.67
N SER A 207 -10.15 13.75 27.68
CA SER A 207 -11.52 14.16 27.37
C SER A 207 -12.12 13.42 26.17
N GLY A 208 -11.34 12.58 25.47
CA GLY A 208 -11.84 11.79 24.34
C GLY A 208 -12.24 12.61 23.12
N ASN A 209 -11.73 13.85 23.01
CA ASN A 209 -12.04 14.75 21.90
C ASN A 209 -10.98 14.75 20.80
N THR A 210 -9.98 13.87 20.88
CA THR A 210 -8.85 13.86 19.93
C THR A 210 -8.73 12.51 19.24
N LEU A 211 -8.57 12.54 17.92
CA LEU A 211 -8.29 11.38 17.08
C LEU A 211 -6.89 11.52 16.51
N GLU A 212 -6.14 10.42 16.51
CA GLU A 212 -4.96 10.27 15.68
C GLU A 212 -5.36 9.52 14.42
N ALA A 213 -4.94 10.00 13.24
CA ALA A 213 -5.15 9.22 12.03
C ALA A 213 -3.89 9.09 11.18
N TYR A 214 -3.70 7.89 10.64
CA TYR A 214 -2.65 7.60 9.69
C TYR A 214 -3.28 7.44 8.32
N GLU A 215 -2.80 8.24 7.37
CA GLU A 215 -3.46 8.39 6.09
C GLU A 215 -2.46 8.12 4.96
N TYR A 216 -2.81 7.19 4.09
CA TYR A 216 -2.17 6.99 2.80
C TYR A 216 -2.95 7.75 1.74
N GLN A 217 -2.24 8.46 0.87
CA GLN A 217 -2.80 9.18 -0.27
C GLN A 217 -2.06 8.77 -1.55
N ARG A 218 -2.82 8.32 -2.55
CA ARG A 218 -2.34 8.06 -3.92
C ARG A 218 -2.74 9.21 -4.82
N HIS A 219 -1.73 9.91 -5.31
CA HIS A 219 -1.92 11.00 -6.25
C HIS A 219 -1.25 10.71 -7.57
N GLU A 220 -1.75 11.34 -8.62
CA GLU A 220 -1.19 11.23 -9.96
C GLU A 220 -0.80 12.62 -10.46
N ILE A 221 0.34 12.67 -11.14
CA ILE A 221 0.75 13.84 -11.92
C ILE A 221 0.43 13.56 -13.37
N TRP A 222 -0.37 14.43 -13.95
CA TRP A 222 -0.79 14.42 -15.34
C TRP A 222 -0.30 15.66 -16.05
N TYR A 223 -0.07 15.52 -17.36
CA TYR A 223 0.39 16.59 -18.23
C TYR A 223 -0.55 16.80 -19.42
N ASP A 224 -1.12 17.99 -19.55
CA ASP A 224 -1.90 18.45 -20.70
C ASP A 224 -0.95 18.95 -21.80
N LYS A 225 -0.88 18.21 -22.91
CA LYS A 225 -0.05 18.52 -24.08
C LYS A 225 -0.40 19.86 -24.74
N ARG A 226 -1.59 20.43 -24.45
CA ARG A 226 -1.99 21.75 -24.94
C ARG A 226 -1.39 22.89 -24.11
N GLU A 227 -0.85 22.59 -22.93
CA GLU A 227 -0.29 23.57 -21.98
C GLU A 227 -1.25 24.76 -21.71
N LEU A 228 -2.54 24.48 -21.53
CA LEU A 228 -3.55 25.50 -21.25
C LEU A 228 -3.22 26.24 -19.95
N PRO A 229 -3.43 27.57 -19.89
CA PRO A 229 -3.18 28.34 -18.67
C PRO A 229 -4.13 27.89 -17.56
N ILE A 230 -3.62 27.90 -16.31
CA ILE A 230 -4.36 27.46 -15.12
C ILE A 230 -5.76 28.11 -15.03
N ASP A 231 -5.86 29.40 -15.35
CA ASP A 231 -7.11 30.18 -15.35
C ASP A 231 -8.21 29.56 -16.24
N SER A 232 -7.85 28.76 -17.24
CA SER A 232 -8.79 28.04 -18.10
C SER A 232 -9.63 27.01 -17.34
N PHE A 233 -9.10 26.51 -16.22
CA PHE A 233 -9.72 25.50 -15.36
C PHE A 233 -10.45 26.11 -14.16
N MET A 234 -10.33 27.43 -13.95
CA MET A 234 -10.94 28.17 -12.84
C MET A 234 -12.25 28.85 -13.24
N VAL A 235 -13.14 29.09 -12.29
CA VAL A 235 -14.37 29.86 -12.51
C VAL A 235 -14.03 31.33 -12.74
N ALA A 236 -14.52 31.94 -13.82
CA ALA A 236 -14.13 33.31 -14.19
C ALA A 236 -14.45 34.36 -13.12
N SER A 237 -15.52 34.16 -12.34
CA SER A 237 -15.93 35.04 -11.24
C SER A 237 -15.21 34.76 -9.92
N ASN A 238 -14.52 33.62 -9.79
CA ASN A 238 -13.80 33.24 -8.58
C ASN A 238 -12.56 32.41 -8.91
N GLN A 239 -11.39 33.06 -8.87
CA GLN A 239 -10.12 32.47 -9.29
C GLN A 239 -9.57 31.40 -8.33
N SER A 240 -10.18 31.16 -7.17
CA SER A 240 -9.83 30.01 -6.31
C SER A 240 -10.69 28.78 -6.61
N GLN A 241 -11.85 28.95 -7.24
CA GLN A 241 -12.81 27.87 -7.49
C GLN A 241 -12.58 27.19 -8.83
N LEU A 242 -12.62 25.87 -8.84
CA LEU A 242 -12.44 25.05 -10.03
C LEU A 242 -13.75 24.86 -10.79
N LYS A 243 -13.68 24.82 -12.13
CA LYS A 243 -14.85 24.50 -12.97
C LYS A 243 -15.29 23.06 -12.72
N GLN A 244 -16.59 22.84 -12.58
CA GLN A 244 -17.14 21.50 -12.41
C GLN A 244 -16.81 20.59 -13.59
N SER A 245 -16.84 21.12 -14.82
CA SER A 245 -16.47 20.36 -16.03
C SER A 245 -15.03 19.84 -16.00
N TYR A 246 -14.12 20.51 -15.29
CA TYR A 246 -12.75 20.05 -15.08
C TYR A 246 -12.67 18.98 -13.97
N GLN A 247 -13.44 19.13 -12.89
CA GLN A 247 -13.54 18.11 -11.85
C GLN A 247 -14.15 16.79 -12.37
N ASP A 248 -15.08 16.89 -13.32
CA ASP A 248 -15.80 15.72 -13.87
C ASP A 248 -15.10 15.06 -15.06
N SER A 249 -14.10 15.70 -15.69
CA SER A 249 -13.44 15.14 -16.87
C SER A 249 -12.61 13.88 -16.53
N ASN A 250 -12.50 12.91 -17.44
CA ASN A 250 -11.61 11.78 -17.22
C ASN A 250 -10.37 11.92 -18.10
N PHE A 251 -9.20 12.17 -17.49
CA PHE A 251 -7.97 12.39 -18.24
C PHE A 251 -7.49 11.13 -18.97
N GLU A 252 -7.85 9.93 -18.49
CA GLU A 252 -7.54 8.68 -19.19
C GLU A 252 -8.27 8.56 -20.53
N ASP A 253 -9.43 9.21 -20.68
CA ASP A 253 -10.24 9.16 -21.90
C ASP A 253 -9.86 10.26 -22.92
N GLU A 254 -8.94 11.15 -22.57
CA GLU A 254 -8.56 12.32 -23.36
C GLU A 254 -7.11 12.22 -23.85
N ASP A 255 -6.90 12.06 -25.16
CA ASP A 255 -5.57 11.96 -25.80
C ASP A 255 -4.64 13.15 -25.51
N THR A 256 -5.16 14.28 -25.03
CA THR A 256 -4.35 15.46 -24.68
C THR A 256 -3.64 15.32 -23.34
N PHE A 257 -4.10 14.44 -22.46
CA PHE A 257 -3.51 14.24 -21.14
C PHE A 257 -2.63 13.00 -21.11
N VAL A 258 -1.45 13.14 -20.51
CA VAL A 258 -0.52 12.02 -20.32
C VAL A 258 -0.14 11.92 -18.86
N LYS A 259 -0.31 10.74 -18.27
CA LYS A 259 0.13 10.47 -16.90
C LYS A 259 1.65 10.37 -16.84
N LEU A 260 2.28 11.10 -15.94
CA LEU A 260 3.73 11.15 -15.80
C LEU A 260 4.25 10.38 -14.58
N ALA A 261 3.53 10.45 -13.46
CA ALA A 261 3.96 9.82 -12.21
C ALA A 261 2.79 9.55 -11.26
N VAL A 262 3.00 8.64 -10.32
CA VAL A 262 2.16 8.39 -9.14
C VAL A 262 2.95 8.78 -7.90
N ILE A 263 2.39 9.64 -7.05
CA ILE A 263 2.96 10.04 -5.77
C ILE A 263 2.18 9.35 -4.66
N HIS A 264 2.90 8.64 -3.82
CA HIS A 264 2.38 8.00 -2.62
C HIS A 264 2.81 8.82 -1.42
N THR A 265 1.86 9.39 -0.68
CA THR A 265 2.16 10.21 0.49
C THR A 265 1.50 9.63 1.73
N PHE A 266 2.27 9.56 2.81
CA PHE A 266 1.80 9.14 4.13
C PHE A 266 1.72 10.35 5.03
N PHE A 267 0.57 10.53 5.66
CA PHE A 267 0.30 11.58 6.64
C PHE A 267 0.04 10.99 8.01
N ARG A 268 0.50 11.70 9.04
CA ARG A 268 -0.02 11.59 10.39
C ARG A 268 -0.87 12.82 10.66
N ASN A 269 -2.15 12.61 10.83
CA ASN A 269 -3.15 13.63 11.13
C ASN A 269 -3.54 13.56 12.60
N GLU A 270 -3.98 14.70 13.11
CA GLU A 270 -4.63 14.85 14.39
C GLU A 270 -5.92 15.63 14.16
N PHE A 271 -7.04 15.07 14.61
CA PHE A 271 -8.34 15.72 14.55
C PHE A 271 -8.81 16.05 15.96
N ASN A 272 -9.31 17.27 16.17
CA ASN A 272 -9.94 17.66 17.41
C ASN A 272 -11.43 17.90 17.18
N LEU A 273 -12.24 17.28 18.03
CA LEU A 273 -13.68 17.43 18.09
C LEU A 273 -13.96 18.64 19.01
N GLU A 274 -14.17 19.79 18.39
CA GLU A 274 -14.43 21.07 19.04
C GLU A 274 -15.94 21.33 19.17
N THR A 275 -16.36 22.35 19.90
CA THR A 275 -17.81 22.57 20.12
C THR A 275 -18.58 22.86 18.82
N ASP A 276 -17.92 23.48 17.85
CA ASP A 276 -18.48 23.98 16.59
C ASP A 276 -18.08 23.15 15.36
N GLY A 277 -17.27 22.11 15.53
CA GLY A 277 -16.91 21.21 14.43
C GLY A 277 -15.65 20.40 14.68
N ILE A 278 -15.08 19.89 13.61
CA ILE A 278 -13.88 19.06 13.62
C ILE A 278 -12.73 19.85 12.99
N SER A 279 -11.71 20.16 13.78
CA SER A 279 -10.46 20.71 13.26
C SER A 279 -9.51 19.59 12.87
N ARG A 280 -8.67 19.87 11.86
CA ARG A 280 -7.67 18.94 11.36
C ARG A 280 -6.32 19.61 11.30
N SER A 281 -5.31 18.90 11.79
CA SER A 281 -3.91 19.20 11.52
C SER A 281 -3.21 17.93 11.02
N GLY A 282 -2.14 18.08 10.24
CA GLY A 282 -1.43 16.91 9.74
C GLY A 282 -0.05 17.25 9.21
N LYS A 283 0.81 16.23 9.20
CA LYS A 283 2.16 16.32 8.65
C LYS A 283 2.45 15.12 7.76
N VAL A 284 3.20 15.38 6.69
CA VAL A 284 3.76 14.31 5.86
C VAL A 284 4.83 13.59 6.68
N VAL A 285 4.73 12.27 6.77
CA VAL A 285 5.72 11.41 7.44
C VAL A 285 6.56 10.59 6.46
N GLY A 286 6.08 10.43 5.22
CA GLY A 286 6.80 9.74 4.18
C GLY A 286 6.21 10.03 2.81
N ARG A 287 7.06 9.97 1.78
CA ARG A 287 6.64 10.12 0.39
C ARG A 287 7.49 9.24 -0.50
N ASP A 288 6.83 8.61 -1.47
CA ASP A 288 7.46 7.82 -2.52
C ASP A 288 6.86 8.22 -3.87
N VAL A 289 7.65 8.07 -4.94
CA VAL A 289 7.22 8.44 -6.29
C VAL A 289 7.54 7.32 -7.27
N GLU A 290 6.54 6.97 -8.07
CA GLU A 290 6.65 6.00 -9.16
C GLU A 290 6.42 6.72 -10.49
N PHE A 291 7.48 6.84 -11.28
CA PHE A 291 7.39 7.40 -12.62
C PHE A 291 6.80 6.39 -13.59
N VAL A 292 6.00 6.88 -14.56
CA VAL A 292 5.63 6.09 -15.72
C VAL A 292 6.89 5.82 -16.53
N SER A 293 7.08 4.58 -16.98
CA SER A 293 8.29 4.19 -17.72
C SER A 293 8.42 4.98 -19.02
N GLU A 294 9.65 5.36 -19.38
CA GLU A 294 9.93 6.09 -20.62
C GLU A 294 9.40 5.38 -21.87
N ASP A 295 9.41 4.05 -21.91
CA ASP A 295 8.93 3.29 -23.07
C ASP A 295 7.42 3.50 -23.32
N ILE A 296 6.63 3.63 -22.24
CA ILE A 296 5.21 4.00 -22.34
C ILE A 296 5.10 5.46 -22.78
N LEU A 297 5.85 6.37 -22.16
CA LEU A 297 5.75 7.80 -22.47
C LEU A 297 6.14 8.13 -23.91
N LYS A 298 7.10 7.43 -24.50
CA LYS A 298 7.46 7.56 -25.93
C LYS A 298 6.32 7.23 -26.88
N THR A 299 5.34 6.41 -26.45
CA THR A 299 4.15 6.12 -27.25
C THR A 299 3.07 7.19 -27.11
N GLU A 300 3.05 7.91 -25.98
CA GLU A 300 2.05 8.94 -25.65
C GLU A 300 2.43 10.36 -26.12
N PHE A 301 3.73 10.61 -26.24
CA PHE A 301 4.30 11.87 -26.72
C PHE A 301 4.75 11.77 -28.17
N THR A 302 4.27 12.70 -29.02
CA THR A 302 4.77 12.85 -30.39
C THR A 302 6.15 13.51 -30.46
N ASP A 303 6.50 14.33 -29.47
CA ASP A 303 7.76 15.07 -29.37
C ASP A 303 8.57 14.59 -28.15
N GLU A 304 9.71 13.94 -28.40
CA GLU A 304 10.62 13.48 -27.35
C GLU A 304 11.20 14.64 -26.52
N GLY A 305 11.39 15.81 -27.12
CA GLY A 305 11.85 17.01 -26.43
C GLY A 305 10.84 17.44 -25.37
N LEU A 306 9.56 17.51 -25.74
CA LEU A 306 8.46 17.83 -24.83
C LEU A 306 8.35 16.81 -23.69
N MET A 307 8.50 15.51 -24.00
CA MET A 307 8.48 14.44 -23.00
C MET A 307 9.61 14.60 -21.97
N ARG A 308 10.85 14.80 -22.42
CA ARG A 308 12.01 14.97 -21.53
C ARG A 308 11.88 16.21 -20.67
N ASP A 309 11.38 17.29 -21.27
CA ASP A 309 11.08 18.53 -20.59
C ASP A 309 10.03 18.34 -19.49
N ALA A 310 8.92 17.66 -19.80
CA ALA A 310 7.87 17.38 -18.83
C ALA A 310 8.40 16.55 -17.65
N LEU A 311 9.16 15.48 -17.92
CA LEU A 311 9.80 14.65 -16.89
C LEU A 311 10.81 15.43 -16.03
N SER A 312 11.59 16.32 -16.64
CA SER A 312 12.52 17.20 -15.93
C SER A 312 11.76 18.11 -14.95
N GLN A 313 10.62 18.66 -15.36
CA GLN A 313 9.77 19.48 -14.48
C GLN A 313 9.12 18.65 -13.37
N VAL A 314 8.67 17.43 -13.64
CA VAL A 314 8.18 16.52 -12.58
C VAL A 314 9.26 16.27 -11.53
N ASN A 315 10.50 16.01 -11.95
CA ASN A 315 11.62 15.87 -11.02
C ASN A 315 11.84 17.14 -10.17
N ALA A 316 11.76 18.33 -10.79
CA ALA A 316 11.88 19.60 -10.08
C ALA A 316 10.74 19.83 -9.07
N ILE A 317 9.51 19.44 -9.45
CA ILE A 317 8.33 19.45 -8.57
C ILE A 317 8.63 18.57 -7.34
N ILE A 318 9.07 17.33 -7.57
CA ILE A 318 9.30 16.35 -6.50
C ILE A 318 10.40 16.78 -5.55
N ALA A 319 11.55 17.23 -6.09
CA ALA A 319 12.73 17.50 -5.29
C ALA A 319 12.58 18.71 -4.35
N ASN A 320 11.95 19.79 -4.81
CA ASN A 320 12.03 21.09 -4.12
C ASN A 320 10.68 21.78 -3.90
N ARG A 321 9.57 21.29 -4.49
CA ARG A 321 8.30 22.03 -4.49
C ARG A 321 7.12 21.24 -3.93
N LEU A 322 7.25 19.93 -3.75
CA LEU A 322 6.30 19.17 -2.96
C LEU A 322 6.33 19.53 -1.45
N GLU A 323 7.30 20.34 -1.01
CA GLU A 323 7.26 20.99 0.30
C GLU A 323 6.09 21.98 0.42
N ASP A 324 5.75 22.71 -0.64
CA ASP A 324 4.59 23.62 -0.66
C ASP A 324 3.27 22.84 -0.49
N PHE A 325 3.22 21.57 -0.92
CA PHE A 325 2.10 20.65 -0.70
C PHE A 325 2.10 20.01 0.70
N SER A 326 3.15 20.24 1.49
CA SER A 326 3.32 19.71 2.86
C SER A 326 3.29 20.80 3.94
N ARG A 327 3.23 22.08 3.55
CA ARG A 327 2.83 23.16 4.46
C ARG A 327 1.41 22.87 4.94
N PRO A 328 1.05 23.24 6.20
CA PRO A 328 -0.22 22.80 6.76
C PRO A 328 -1.35 23.18 5.82
N ILE A 329 -2.05 22.16 5.32
CA ILE A 329 -3.26 22.33 4.53
C ILE A 329 -4.23 23.12 5.42
N SER A 330 -4.57 24.33 4.98
CA SER A 330 -5.54 25.15 5.69
C SER A 330 -6.93 24.67 5.28
N CYS A 331 -7.56 23.89 6.14
CA CYS A 331 -8.95 23.53 6.00
C CYS A 331 -9.78 24.29 7.02
N ASN A 332 -11.00 24.65 6.64
CA ASN A 332 -12.01 25.10 7.59
C ASN A 332 -12.40 23.96 8.53
N LEU A 333 -13.05 24.31 9.64
CA LEU A 333 -13.72 23.33 10.49
C LEU A 333 -14.72 22.53 9.66
N ALA A 334 -14.69 21.22 9.80
CA ALA A 334 -15.70 20.35 9.20
C ALA A 334 -16.89 20.20 10.15
N ASP A 335 -18.09 20.11 9.60
CA ASP A 335 -19.28 19.78 10.38
C ASP A 335 -19.19 18.37 10.95
N PHE A 336 -19.83 18.16 12.10
CA PHE A 336 -20.03 16.82 12.63
C PHE A 336 -20.95 16.00 11.71
N PRO A 337 -20.65 14.70 11.48
CA PRO A 337 -21.53 13.85 10.69
C PRO A 337 -22.94 13.71 11.29
N LYS A 338 -23.02 13.78 12.63
CA LYS A 338 -24.24 13.70 13.44
C LYS A 338 -24.11 14.68 14.61
N ALA A 339 -25.25 15.21 15.07
CA ALA A 339 -25.30 16.01 16.29
C ALA A 339 -24.97 15.17 17.55
N ASP A 340 -25.37 13.89 17.56
CA ASP A 340 -25.00 12.92 18.60
C ASP A 340 -23.97 11.94 18.02
N PHE A 341 -22.76 11.93 18.58
CA PHE A 341 -21.67 11.07 18.12
C PHE A 341 -22.00 9.58 18.27
N ASN A 342 -22.91 9.20 19.18
CA ASN A 342 -23.32 7.81 19.36
C ASN A 342 -24.07 7.23 18.16
N LEU A 343 -24.61 8.11 17.30
CA LEU A 343 -25.36 7.75 16.10
C LEU A 343 -24.47 7.66 14.85
N ILE A 344 -23.16 7.91 14.98
CA ILE A 344 -22.23 7.78 13.86
C ILE A 344 -22.12 6.31 13.47
N ALA A 345 -22.24 6.05 12.18
CA ALA A 345 -22.20 4.72 11.60
C ALA A 345 -21.48 4.72 10.25
N GLU A 346 -21.15 3.52 9.76
CA GLU A 346 -20.59 3.32 8.42
C GLU A 346 -21.47 4.00 7.35
N GLY A 347 -20.82 4.70 6.41
CA GLY A 347 -21.46 5.53 5.39
C GLY A 347 -21.55 7.02 5.75
N ASP A 348 -21.39 7.39 7.02
CA ASP A 348 -21.32 8.79 7.43
C ASP A 348 -20.06 9.48 6.89
N LYS A 349 -20.15 10.80 6.70
CA LYS A 349 -19.15 11.59 5.98
C LYS A 349 -18.61 12.73 6.81
N ILE A 350 -17.33 13.04 6.61
CA ILE A 350 -16.69 14.27 7.10
C ILE A 350 -16.09 14.99 5.89
N SER A 351 -16.52 16.22 5.66
CA SER A 351 -16.12 17.03 4.51
C SER A 351 -15.30 18.23 4.98
N PHE A 352 -14.07 18.34 4.47
CA PHE A 352 -13.19 19.47 4.74
C PHE A 352 -13.10 20.35 3.50
N ASP A 353 -13.48 21.62 3.65
CA ASP A 353 -13.19 22.64 2.65
C ASP A 353 -11.78 23.17 2.91
N CYS A 354 -10.88 22.85 1.99
CA CYS A 354 -9.47 23.12 2.12
C CYS A 354 -9.01 24.07 1.03
N GLN A 355 -7.98 24.86 1.34
CA GLN A 355 -7.30 25.69 0.38
C GLN A 355 -5.85 25.21 0.22
N MET A 356 -5.48 24.90 -1.03
CA MET A 356 -4.10 24.63 -1.40
C MET A 356 -3.46 25.93 -1.87
N THR A 357 -2.53 26.45 -1.07
CA THR A 357 -1.79 27.67 -1.40
C THR A 357 -0.42 27.29 -1.93
N THR A 358 -0.19 27.55 -3.22
CA THR A 358 1.16 27.60 -3.78
C THR A 358 1.66 29.04 -3.70
N SER A 359 2.96 29.28 -3.83
CA SER A 359 3.57 30.61 -3.72
C SER A 359 2.97 31.70 -4.64
N ARG A 360 2.12 31.35 -5.61
CA ARG A 360 1.59 32.27 -6.64
C ARG A 360 0.08 32.23 -6.85
N PHE A 361 -0.66 31.32 -6.21
CA PHE A 361 -2.12 31.25 -6.25
C PHE A 361 -2.67 30.23 -5.25
N SER A 362 -3.95 30.39 -4.92
CA SER A 362 -4.69 29.49 -4.04
C SER A 362 -5.79 28.78 -4.81
N VAL A 363 -5.99 27.50 -4.51
CA VAL A 363 -7.07 26.69 -5.08
C VAL A 363 -7.89 26.08 -3.97
N ASP A 364 -9.20 26.29 -4.02
CA ASP A 364 -10.13 25.69 -3.10
C ASP A 364 -10.49 24.28 -3.60
N TYR A 365 -10.48 23.32 -2.70
CA TYR A 365 -10.88 21.95 -2.97
C TYR A 365 -11.60 21.36 -1.76
N ASN A 366 -12.55 20.48 -2.03
CA ASN A 366 -13.26 19.75 -0.99
C ASN A 366 -12.67 18.34 -0.86
N LYS A 367 -12.41 17.93 0.39
CA LYS A 367 -11.98 16.57 0.70
C LYS A 367 -12.99 15.92 1.63
N THR A 368 -13.78 15.01 1.08
CA THR A 368 -14.79 14.25 1.83
C THR A 368 -14.30 12.84 2.10
N TYR A 369 -14.31 12.46 3.38
CA TYR A 369 -14.06 11.12 3.87
C TYR A 369 -15.38 10.41 4.18
N VAL A 370 -15.46 9.12 3.89
CA VAL A 370 -16.59 8.25 4.23
C VAL A 370 -16.11 7.17 5.21
N LEU A 371 -16.80 6.98 6.33
CA LEU A 371 -16.51 5.90 7.26
C LEU A 371 -16.90 4.56 6.60
N LYS A 372 -15.93 3.68 6.38
CA LYS A 372 -16.14 2.39 5.72
C LYS A 372 -16.24 1.25 6.69
N ASP A 373 -15.27 1.18 7.60
CA ASP A 373 -15.19 0.12 8.60
C ASP A 373 -15.09 0.77 9.98
N GLN A 374 -16.20 0.78 10.72
CA GLN A 374 -16.23 1.32 12.07
C GLN A 374 -15.77 0.27 13.08
N PHE A 375 -14.80 0.63 13.93
CA PHE A 375 -14.27 -0.31 14.92
C PHE A 375 -15.32 -0.66 15.99
N ILE A 376 -15.96 0.35 16.60
CA ILE A 376 -17.03 0.15 17.59
C ILE A 376 -18.40 0.49 16.97
N LYS A 377 -19.13 -0.54 16.59
CA LYS A 377 -20.49 -0.42 16.05
C LYS A 377 -21.54 -0.20 17.15
N ASN A 378 -21.34 -0.78 18.32
CA ASN A 378 -22.26 -0.66 19.44
C ASN A 378 -22.23 0.74 20.06
N THR A 379 -23.33 1.14 20.67
CA THR A 379 -23.40 2.40 21.43
C THR A 379 -23.02 2.13 22.88
N CYS A 380 -22.12 2.94 23.43
CA CYS A 380 -21.82 2.92 24.85
C CYS A 380 -23.06 3.40 25.63
N VAL A 381 -23.44 2.68 26.67
CA VAL A 381 -24.56 3.03 27.55
C VAL A 381 -23.98 3.37 28.93
N PRO A 382 -24.24 4.58 29.46
CA PRO A 382 -23.75 4.96 30.78
C PRO A 382 -24.18 3.95 31.85
N GLY A 383 -23.25 3.58 32.72
CA GLY A 383 -23.56 2.75 33.88
C GLY A 383 -24.54 3.47 34.80
N THR A 384 -25.68 2.82 35.11
CA THR A 384 -26.69 3.30 36.06
C THR A 384 -26.20 3.28 37.51
#